data_AF-A0A958IWP6-F1
#
_entry.id   AF-A0A958IWP6-F1
#
_cell.length_a   1.000
_cell.length_b   1.000
_cell.length_c   1.000
_cell.angle_alpha   90.00
_cell.angle_beta   90.00
_cell.angle_gamma   90.00
#
_symmetry.space_group_name_H-M   'P 1'
#
loop_
_entity.id
_entity.type
_entity.pdbx_description
1 polymer ?
#
loop_
_entity_poly.entity_id
_entity_poly.type
_entity_poly.pdbx_seq_one_letter_code
_entity_poly.pdbx_strand_id
1 'polypeptide(L)'
;MCIRIVLHFLTLFLIFSCSNPAVQTIVDSRRVYFPYHYTVDLSQRSDDLFRVTLETERLSPANNIFNFAAVGTFARMDFGRYVRSFRAFDAAGGEVPTRQIATNQWLLEAPERIARI
;
A
#
# COMPACT_ATOMS: atom_id res chain seq x y z
N MET A 1 -42.47 32.54 41.50
CA MET A 1 -43.05 31.98 40.25
C MET A 1 -42.12 32.17 39.04
N CYS A 2 -40.79 32.13 39.21
CA CYS A 2 -39.82 32.32 38.11
C CYS A 2 -38.88 31.11 37.92
N ILE A 3 -38.68 30.28 38.96
CA ILE A 3 -37.69 29.18 38.92
C ILE A 3 -38.22 27.88 38.28
N ARG A 4 -39.55 27.66 38.27
CA ARG A 4 -40.18 26.48 37.64
C ARG A 4 -40.30 26.59 36.12
N ILE A 5 -40.30 27.81 35.57
CA ILE A 5 -40.37 28.06 34.12
C ILE A 5 -38.99 27.81 33.47
N VAL A 6 -37.91 28.20 34.16
CA VAL A 6 -36.53 27.98 33.69
C VAL A 6 -36.16 26.48 33.70
N LEU A 7 -36.67 25.71 34.67
CA LEU A 7 -36.40 24.28 34.77
C LEU A 7 -37.11 23.44 33.68
N HIS A 8 -38.30 23.88 33.24
CA HIS A 8 -39.00 23.23 32.12
C HIS A 8 -38.43 23.60 30.74
N PHE A 9 -37.83 24.78 30.61
CA PHE A 9 -37.11 25.17 29.38
C PHE A 9 -35.77 24.44 29.22
N LEU A 10 -35.10 24.05 30.31
CA LEU A 10 -33.85 23.28 30.26
C LEU A 10 -34.07 21.81 29.85
N THR A 11 -35.23 21.23 30.13
CA THR A 11 -35.54 19.83 29.80
C THR A 11 -36.02 19.62 28.36
N LEU A 12 -36.41 20.67 27.63
CA LEU A 12 -36.91 20.54 26.25
C LEU A 12 -35.77 20.61 25.20
N PHE A 13 -34.57 21.05 25.59
CA PHE A 13 -33.41 21.17 24.69
C PHE A 13 -32.61 19.86 24.52
N LEU A 14 -32.81 18.87 25.40
CA LEU A 14 -32.07 17.61 25.38
C LEU A 14 -32.61 16.55 24.41
N ILE A 15 -33.78 16.77 23.81
CA ILE A 15 -34.48 15.76 22.98
C ILE A 15 -34.35 16.00 21.46
N PHE A 16 -33.78 17.13 21.02
CA PHE A 16 -33.59 17.44 19.60
C PHE A 16 -32.21 17.00 19.04
N SER A 17 -31.37 16.32 19.83
CA SER A 17 -30.00 15.94 19.42
C SER A 17 -29.85 14.60 18.71
N CYS A 18 -30.94 13.94 18.30
CA CYS A 18 -30.86 12.68 17.54
C CYS A 18 -31.83 12.67 16.35
N SER A 19 -31.54 13.47 15.32
CA SER A 19 -32.14 13.28 13.99
C SER A 19 -31.23 13.86 12.90
N ASN A 20 -30.11 13.18 12.64
CA ASN A 20 -29.49 13.20 11.32
C ASN A 20 -29.64 11.81 10.71
N PRO A 21 -30.69 11.52 9.93
CA PRO A 21 -30.59 10.43 8.98
C PRO A 21 -29.75 10.95 7.81
N ALA A 22 -28.43 11.03 8.01
CA ALA A 22 -27.52 10.98 6.87
C ALA A 22 -27.74 9.60 6.25
N VAL A 23 -28.58 9.54 5.24
CA VAL A 23 -28.81 8.36 4.41
C VAL A 23 -27.45 7.94 3.86
N GLN A 24 -26.88 6.90 4.45
CA GLN A 24 -25.70 6.24 3.92
C GLN A 24 -26.17 5.55 2.65
N THR A 25 -25.93 6.20 1.50
CA THR A 25 -26.01 5.55 0.20
C THR A 25 -25.07 4.36 0.29
N ILE A 26 -25.61 3.16 0.16
CA ILE A 26 -24.84 1.92 0.17
C ILE A 26 -24.05 1.91 -1.15
N VAL A 27 -22.92 2.62 -1.18
CA VAL A 27 -21.94 2.48 -2.25
C VAL A 27 -21.39 1.08 -2.07
N ASP A 28 -21.78 0.18 -2.97
CA ASP A 28 -21.25 -1.18 -3.09
C ASP A 28 -19.72 -1.09 -3.16
N SER A 29 -19.08 -1.25 -2.00
CA SER A 29 -17.63 -1.19 -1.82
C SER A 29 -17.04 -2.54 -2.23
N ARG A 30 -17.30 -2.99 -3.45
CA ARG A 30 -16.49 -4.04 -4.06
C ARG A 30 -15.05 -3.53 -4.08
N ARG A 31 -14.24 -4.05 -3.15
CA ARG A 31 -12.80 -3.82 -3.10
C ARG A 31 -12.25 -4.32 -4.44
N VAL A 32 -11.98 -3.39 -5.36
CA VAL A 32 -11.22 -3.72 -6.57
C VAL A 32 -9.83 -4.10 -6.09
N TYR A 33 -9.55 -5.40 -6.07
CA TYR A 33 -8.25 -5.95 -5.69
C TYR A 33 -7.34 -5.88 -6.91
N PHE A 34 -6.18 -5.25 -6.74
CA PHE A 34 -5.13 -5.19 -7.74
C PHE A 34 -4.10 -6.26 -7.38
N PRO A 35 -4.12 -7.43 -8.05
CA PRO A 35 -3.18 -8.50 -7.76
C PRO A 35 -1.75 -8.10 -8.12
N TYR A 36 -0.80 -8.60 -7.33
CA TYR A 36 0.61 -8.63 -7.70
C TYR A 36 0.88 -9.85 -8.57
N HIS A 37 1.48 -9.66 -9.74
CA HIS A 37 1.84 -10.75 -10.65
C HIS A 37 3.35 -10.89 -10.74
N TYR A 38 3.85 -12.06 -10.34
CA TYR A 38 5.27 -12.38 -10.44
C TYR A 38 5.52 -13.35 -11.59
N THR A 39 6.49 -13.00 -12.45
CA THR A 39 7.02 -13.88 -13.49
C THR A 39 8.47 -14.20 -13.18
N VAL A 40 8.83 -15.49 -13.22
CA VAL A 40 10.22 -15.95 -13.11
C VAL A 40 10.62 -16.55 -14.45
N ASP A 41 11.52 -15.85 -15.15
CA ASP A 41 12.05 -16.29 -16.43
C ASP A 41 13.31 -17.10 -16.23
N LEU A 42 13.20 -18.40 -16.50
CA LEU A 42 14.25 -19.37 -16.36
C LEU A 42 14.84 -19.81 -17.71
N SER A 43 14.54 -19.11 -18.79
CA SER A 43 15.04 -19.46 -20.14
C SER A 43 16.51 -19.10 -20.34
N GLN A 44 17.04 -18.16 -19.56
CA GLN A 44 18.43 -17.70 -19.59
C GLN A 44 18.99 -17.80 -18.16
N ARG A 45 19.72 -18.89 -17.87
CA ARG A 45 20.27 -19.19 -16.53
C ARG A 45 21.80 -19.08 -16.44
N SER A 46 22.42 -18.27 -17.30
CA SER A 46 23.88 -18.07 -17.21
C SER A 46 24.25 -17.45 -15.87
N ASP A 47 25.39 -17.87 -15.32
CA ASP A 47 25.98 -17.31 -14.09
C ASP A 47 25.07 -17.41 -12.84
N ASP A 48 24.21 -18.44 -12.78
CA ASP A 48 23.24 -18.66 -11.70
C ASP A 48 22.26 -17.49 -11.49
N LEU A 49 22.01 -16.72 -12.55
CA LEU A 49 21.06 -15.62 -12.57
C LEU A 49 19.78 -16.01 -13.28
N PHE A 50 18.67 -15.42 -12.85
CA PHE A 50 17.39 -15.48 -13.54
C PHE A 50 16.67 -14.14 -13.35
N ARG A 51 15.77 -13.83 -14.28
CA ARG A 51 15.01 -12.59 -14.23
C ARG A 51 13.69 -12.82 -13.50
N VAL A 52 13.40 -11.96 -12.54
CA VAL A 52 12.11 -11.87 -11.88
C VAL A 52 11.47 -10.56 -12.29
N THR A 53 10.18 -10.59 -12.54
CA THR A 53 9.39 -9.40 -12.87
C THR A 53 8.16 -9.37 -12.00
N LEU A 54 7.92 -8.26 -11.31
CA LEU A 54 6.71 -7.96 -10.59
C LEU A 54 5.91 -6.93 -11.38
N GLU A 55 4.71 -7.30 -11.80
CA GLU A 55 3.71 -6.36 -12.30
C GLU A 55 2.76 -5.98 -11.16
N THR A 56 2.53 -4.69 -11.02
CA THR A 56 1.72 -4.11 -9.95
C THR A 56 0.99 -2.87 -10.45
N GLU A 57 -0.14 -2.56 -9.82
CA GLU A 57 -0.88 -1.35 -10.10
C GLU A 57 -1.13 -0.57 -8.81
N ARG A 58 -1.22 0.76 -8.94
CA ARG A 58 -1.67 1.67 -7.88
C ARG A 58 -0.89 1.59 -6.56
N LEU A 59 0.43 1.54 -6.62
CA LEU A 59 1.24 1.82 -5.42
C LEU A 59 0.93 3.24 -4.92
N SER A 60 0.96 3.42 -3.62
CA SER A 60 0.81 4.73 -2.99
C SER A 60 2.17 5.26 -2.55
N PRO A 61 2.31 6.57 -2.26
CA PRO A 61 3.53 7.13 -1.67
C PRO A 61 3.93 6.46 -0.35
N ALA A 62 2.98 5.86 0.38
CA ALA A 62 3.25 5.09 1.60
C ALA A 62 3.94 3.74 1.33
N ASN A 63 4.02 3.29 0.08
CA ASN A 63 4.69 2.07 -0.36
C ASN A 63 6.09 2.34 -0.94
N ASN A 64 6.76 3.40 -0.50
CA ASN A 64 8.04 3.82 -1.07
C ASN A 64 9.23 2.92 -0.73
N ILE A 65 9.07 1.92 0.16
CA ILE A 65 10.12 0.93 0.43
C ILE A 65 9.68 -0.45 -0.09
N PHE A 66 10.42 -0.99 -1.04
CA PHE A 66 10.35 -2.41 -1.40
C PHE A 66 11.15 -3.22 -0.37
N ASN A 67 10.54 -4.27 0.19
CA ASN A 67 11.14 -5.11 1.23
C ASN A 67 11.22 -6.56 0.78
N PHE A 68 12.43 -7.13 0.80
CA PHE A 68 12.59 -8.57 0.83
C PHE A 68 12.39 -9.08 2.26
N ALA A 69 11.74 -10.23 2.38
CA ALA A 69 11.59 -10.89 3.67
C ALA A 69 12.98 -11.18 4.27
N ALA A 70 13.12 -11.01 5.58
CA ALA A 70 14.37 -11.31 6.31
C ALA A 70 14.23 -12.54 7.22
N VAL A 71 13.17 -13.34 7.03
CA VAL A 71 12.77 -14.41 7.94
C VAL A 71 13.34 -15.77 7.52
N GLY A 72 13.79 -16.56 8.49
CA GLY A 72 14.13 -17.97 8.33
C GLY A 72 13.93 -18.72 9.65
N THR A 73 13.82 -20.05 9.58
CA THR A 73 13.42 -20.89 10.72
C THR A 73 14.41 -20.81 11.89
N PHE A 74 15.71 -20.63 11.61
CA PHE A 74 16.78 -20.59 12.63
C PHE A 74 17.81 -19.48 12.39
N ALA A 75 17.63 -18.67 11.34
CA ALA A 75 18.54 -17.61 10.98
C ALA A 75 17.82 -16.52 10.19
N ARG A 76 18.33 -15.30 10.29
CA ARG A 76 17.97 -14.20 9.38
C ARG A 76 18.44 -14.56 7.97
N MET A 77 17.54 -14.47 6.99
CA MET A 77 17.87 -14.70 5.58
C MET A 77 17.83 -13.38 4.82
N ASP A 78 18.99 -12.85 4.48
CA ASP A 78 19.10 -11.60 3.72
C ASP A 78 18.99 -11.85 2.21
N PHE A 79 17.79 -12.17 1.72
CA PHE A 79 17.58 -12.52 0.31
C PHE A 79 17.99 -11.42 -0.67
N GLY A 80 17.91 -10.16 -0.26
CA GLY A 80 18.32 -9.04 -1.10
C GLY A 80 19.80 -9.06 -1.48
N ARG A 81 20.66 -9.82 -0.76
CA ARG A 81 22.08 -10.02 -1.10
C ARG A 81 22.30 -10.70 -2.46
N TYR A 82 21.28 -11.36 -2.99
CA TYR A 82 21.33 -12.06 -4.28
C TYR A 82 20.81 -11.20 -5.44
N VAL A 83 20.19 -10.05 -5.16
CA VAL A 83 19.71 -9.14 -6.19
C VAL A 83 20.92 -8.48 -6.86
N ARG A 84 21.03 -8.62 -8.20
CA ARG A 84 22.12 -8.02 -8.99
C ARG A 84 21.75 -6.71 -9.67
N SER A 85 20.50 -6.58 -10.13
CA SER A 85 20.01 -5.38 -10.80
C SER A 85 18.54 -5.17 -10.46
N PHE A 86 18.27 -4.31 -9.48
CA PHE A 86 16.91 -3.88 -9.14
C PHE A 86 16.57 -2.62 -9.93
N ARG A 87 15.48 -2.66 -10.70
CA ARG A 87 15.00 -1.52 -11.50
C ARG A 87 13.48 -1.45 -11.41
N ALA A 88 12.93 -0.27 -11.63
CA ALA A 88 11.48 -0.07 -11.69
C ALA A 88 11.13 0.73 -12.94
N PHE A 89 9.95 0.49 -13.48
CA PHE A 89 9.49 1.08 -14.72
C PHE A 89 8.04 1.53 -14.61
N ASP A 90 7.71 2.63 -15.29
CA ASP A 90 6.34 3.04 -15.53
C ASP A 90 5.66 2.22 -16.63
N ALA A 91 4.37 2.46 -16.84
CA ALA A 91 3.58 1.73 -17.84
C ALA A 91 4.07 1.93 -19.29
N ALA A 92 4.80 3.01 -19.57
CA ALA A 92 5.40 3.27 -20.89
C ALA A 92 6.78 2.61 -21.04
N GLY A 93 7.30 1.98 -19.99
CA GLY A 93 8.65 1.39 -19.95
C GLY A 93 9.75 2.39 -19.59
N GLY A 94 9.40 3.61 -19.17
CA GLY A 94 10.35 4.59 -18.65
C GLY A 94 10.86 4.18 -17.27
N GLU A 95 12.18 4.27 -17.05
CA GLU A 95 12.78 3.91 -15.77
C GLU A 95 12.36 4.91 -14.66
N VAL A 96 11.91 4.37 -13.54
CA VAL A 96 11.61 5.12 -12.31
C VAL A 96 12.78 4.92 -11.35
N PRO A 97 13.41 6.00 -10.86
CA PRO A 97 14.59 5.87 -10.01
C PRO A 97 14.34 5.06 -8.74
N THR A 98 15.30 4.20 -8.42
CA THR A 98 15.32 3.42 -7.17
C THR A 98 16.70 3.49 -6.53
N ARG A 99 16.75 3.28 -5.22
CA ARG A 99 18.00 3.28 -4.45
C ARG A 99 18.01 2.17 -3.42
N GLN A 100 19.04 1.34 -3.40
CA GLN A 100 19.22 0.38 -2.32
C GLN A 100 19.57 1.12 -1.02
N ILE A 101 18.77 0.93 0.04
CA ILE A 101 18.96 1.60 1.33
C ILE A 101 19.37 0.64 2.45
N ALA A 102 19.16 -0.67 2.27
CA ALA A 102 19.69 -1.74 3.10
C ALA A 102 19.76 -3.04 2.29
N THR A 103 20.35 -4.10 2.84
CA THR A 103 20.51 -5.39 2.14
C THR A 103 19.21 -5.91 1.54
N ASN A 104 18.09 -5.78 2.26
CA ASN A 104 16.77 -6.27 1.83
C ASN A 104 15.80 -5.13 1.44
N GLN A 105 16.27 -3.89 1.28
CA GLN A 105 15.40 -2.73 1.12
C GLN A 105 15.83 -1.80 0.00
N TRP A 106 14.86 -1.42 -0.84
CA TRP A 106 15.01 -0.45 -1.92
C TRP A 106 13.98 0.67 -1.75
N LEU A 107 14.46 1.92 -1.79
CA LEU A 107 13.62 3.10 -1.92
C LEU A 107 13.15 3.25 -3.36
N LEU A 108 11.86 3.49 -3.54
CA LEU A 108 11.17 3.81 -4.78
C LEU A 108 10.85 5.31 -4.76
N GLU A 109 11.48 6.10 -5.63
CA GLU A 109 11.37 7.58 -5.56
C GLU A 109 9.96 8.10 -5.90
N ALA A 110 9.25 7.42 -6.81
CA ALA A 110 7.87 7.77 -7.20
C ALA A 110 7.01 6.50 -7.35
N PRO A 111 6.57 5.87 -6.25
CA PRO A 111 5.90 4.57 -6.26
C PRO A 111 4.65 4.54 -7.14
N GLU A 112 3.85 5.61 -7.10
CA GLU A 112 2.60 5.76 -7.84
C GLU A 112 2.76 5.70 -9.37
N ARG A 113 3.98 5.91 -9.88
CA ARG A 113 4.30 5.78 -11.31
C ARG A 113 4.71 4.37 -11.72
N ILE A 114 5.07 3.52 -10.78
CA ILE A 114 5.61 2.19 -11.07
C ILE A 114 4.49 1.24 -11.49
N ALA A 115 4.66 0.64 -12.66
CA ALA A 115 3.83 -0.46 -13.15
C ALA A 115 4.56 -1.80 -13.08
N ARG A 116 5.90 -1.79 -13.12
CA ARG A 116 6.73 -2.98 -13.15
C ARG A 116 8.03 -2.81 -12.40
N ILE A 117 8.47 -3.86 -11.71
CA ILE A 117 9.80 -3.99 -11.08
C ILE A 117 10.48 -5.22 -11.67
#